data_AF-A0ABD0RVP0-F1
#
_entry.id   AF-A0ABD0RVP0-F1
#
_cell.length_a   1.000
_cell.length_b   1.000
_cell.length_c   1.000
_cell.angle_alpha   90.00
_cell.angle_beta   90.00
_cell.angle_gamma   90.00
#
_symmetry.space_group_name_H-M   'P 1'
#
loop_
_entity.id
_entity.type
_entity.pdbx_description
1 polymer ?
#
loop_
_entity_poly.entity_id
_entity_poly.type
_entity_poly.pdbx_seq_one_letter_code
_entity_poly.pdbx_strand_id
1 'polypeptide(L)'
;GRSWTVPGQHHHSLEATAYAVLALVNAKDFDKAGEAVHWLGRQQSHYGGSGTTQATIMVFQAVAEYRTQVKDRQNFNLEVELAVAGRSKPVKYTIKNDNRHLTRSDK
;
A
#
# COMPACT_ATOMS: atom_id res chain seq x y z
N GLY A 1 -1.53 -0.20 -14.43
CA GLY A 1 -0.19 -0.75 -14.73
C GLY A 1 0.65 -0.61 -13.47
N ARG A 2 1.47 -1.60 -13.15
CA ARG A 2 2.24 -1.65 -11.89
C ARG A 2 3.38 -0.63 -11.83
N SER A 3 3.85 -0.12 -12.97
CA SER A 3 4.88 0.92 -13.06
C SER A 3 4.86 1.55 -14.46
N TRP A 4 5.49 2.72 -14.59
CA TRP A 4 5.71 3.42 -15.85
C TRP A 4 7.20 3.56 -16.08
N THR A 5 7.74 2.71 -16.97
CA THR A 5 9.19 2.60 -17.19
C THR A 5 9.62 3.33 -18.44
N VAL A 6 10.73 4.05 -18.33
CA VAL A 6 11.43 4.73 -19.42
C VAL A 6 12.67 3.90 -19.78
N PRO A 7 12.83 3.47 -21.06
CA PRO A 7 13.98 2.68 -21.49
C PRO A 7 15.32 3.36 -21.15
N GLY A 8 16.24 2.61 -20.55
CA GLY A 8 17.60 3.08 -20.24
C GLY A 8 17.70 4.11 -19.10
N GLN A 9 16.59 4.53 -18.49
CA GLN A 9 16.59 5.59 -17.49
C GLN A 9 15.78 5.21 -16.25
N HIS A 10 16.49 4.63 -15.26
CA HIS A 10 15.89 4.15 -14.03
C HIS A 10 15.26 5.29 -13.20
N HIS A 11 15.95 6.41 -13.04
CA HIS A 11 15.44 7.54 -12.24
C HIS A 11 14.21 8.21 -12.86
N HIS A 12 14.15 8.36 -14.18
CA HIS A 12 12.95 8.85 -14.86
C HIS A 12 11.78 7.87 -14.74
N SER A 13 12.04 6.56 -14.66
CA SER A 13 11.01 5.56 -14.39
C SER A 13 10.44 5.68 -12.98
N LEU A 14 11.28 5.99 -11.98
CA LEU A 14 10.84 6.24 -10.61
C LEU A 14 9.96 7.48 -10.54
N GLU A 15 10.39 8.56 -11.18
CA GLU A 15 9.66 9.82 -11.23
C GLU A 15 8.32 9.69 -11.96
N ALA A 16 8.30 9.08 -13.15
CA ALA A 16 7.07 8.84 -13.91
C ALA A 16 6.08 7.97 -13.12
N THR A 17 6.58 6.94 -12.43
CA THR A 17 5.74 6.09 -11.58
C THR A 17 5.22 6.85 -10.36
N ALA A 18 6.00 7.76 -9.77
CA ALA A 18 5.55 8.62 -8.68
C ALA A 18 4.44 9.59 -9.11
N TYR A 19 4.57 10.22 -10.28
CA TYR A 19 3.50 11.04 -10.85
C TYR A 19 2.24 10.22 -11.14
N ALA A 20 2.39 8.99 -11.64
CA ALA A 20 1.26 8.10 -11.86
C ALA A 20 0.56 7.73 -10.55
N VAL A 21 1.30 7.50 -9.46
CA VAL A 21 0.72 7.29 -8.12
C VAL A 21 -0.09 8.51 -7.68
N LEU A 22 0.44 9.72 -7.81
CA LEU A 22 -0.30 10.94 -7.46
C LEU A 22 -1.59 11.10 -8.28
N ALA A 23 -1.53 10.82 -9.58
CA ALA A 23 -2.69 10.86 -10.45
C ALA A 23 -3.75 9.83 -10.05
N LEU A 24 -3.34 8.61 -9.72
CA LEU A 24 -4.25 7.53 -9.27
C LEU A 24 -4.87 7.85 -7.91
N VAL A 25 -4.09 8.38 -6.97
CA VAL A 25 -4.55 8.84 -5.66
C VAL A 25 -5.58 9.96 -5.82
N ASN A 26 -5.31 10.94 -6.68
CA ASN A 26 -6.24 12.02 -6.99
C ASN A 26 -7.54 11.50 -7.66
N ALA A 27 -7.41 10.49 -8.53
CA ALA A 27 -8.55 9.79 -9.13
C ALA A 27 -9.28 8.84 -8.17
N LYS A 28 -8.82 8.71 -6.91
CA LYS A 28 -9.35 7.79 -5.89
C LYS A 28 -9.26 6.30 -6.28
N ASP A 29 -8.38 5.95 -7.22
CA ASP A 29 -8.10 4.58 -7.64
C ASP A 29 -6.95 4.01 -6.79
N PHE A 30 -7.25 3.74 -5.52
CA PHE A 30 -6.25 3.34 -4.52
C PHE A 30 -5.70 1.93 -4.76
N ASP A 31 -6.48 1.03 -5.34
CA ASP A 31 -6.02 -0.34 -5.62
C ASP A 31 -4.85 -0.30 -6.62
N LYS A 32 -5.00 0.43 -7.73
CA LYS A 32 -3.93 0.60 -8.71
C LYS A 32 -2.78 1.45 -8.15
N ALA A 33 -3.08 2.47 -7.36
CA ALA A 33 -2.03 3.28 -6.71
C ALA A 33 -1.18 2.41 -5.77
N GLY A 34 -1.80 1.47 -5.05
CA GLY A 34 -1.13 0.55 -4.14
C GLY A 34 -0.13 -0.37 -4.84
N GLU A 35 -0.48 -0.89 -6.01
CA GLU A 35 0.44 -1.70 -6.82
C GLU A 35 1.71 -0.91 -7.22
N ALA A 36 1.52 0.34 -7.63
CA ALA A 36 2.61 1.23 -8.03
C ALA A 36 3.47 1.67 -6.84
N VAL A 37 2.87 1.97 -5.69
CA VAL A 37 3.59 2.25 -4.43
C VAL A 37 4.42 1.05 -3.99
N HIS A 38 3.86 -0.16 -4.08
CA HIS A 38 4.58 -1.37 -3.74
C HIS A 38 5.73 -1.66 -4.72
N TRP A 39 5.62 -1.23 -5.98
CA TRP A 39 6.73 -1.27 -6.93
C TRP A 39 7.81 -0.24 -6.61
N LEU A 40 7.46 1.00 -6.26
CA LEU A 40 8.42 2.03 -5.82
C LEU A 40 9.21 1.60 -4.58
N GLY A 41 8.55 0.95 -3.62
CA GLY A 41 9.20 0.43 -2.41
C GLY A 41 10.29 -0.61 -2.67
N ARG A 42 10.20 -1.36 -3.78
CA ARG A 42 11.25 -2.32 -4.17
C ARG A 42 12.50 -1.68 -4.76
N GLN A 43 12.46 -0.42 -5.17
CA GLN A 43 13.58 0.25 -5.84
C GLN A 43 14.50 1.02 -4.89
N GLN A 44 14.35 0.77 -3.58
CA GLN A 44 15.05 1.49 -2.51
C GLN A 44 16.58 1.48 -2.60
N SER A 45 17.17 0.48 -3.28
CA SER A 45 18.63 0.39 -3.50
C SER A 45 19.22 1.49 -4.38
N HIS A 46 18.40 2.30 -5.05
CA HIS A 46 18.84 3.29 -6.06
C HIS A 46 18.59 4.75 -5.66
N TYR A 47 18.34 5.03 -4.38
CA TYR A 47 18.20 6.41 -3.89
C TYR A 47 19.57 7.03 -3.60
N GLY A 48 19.86 8.15 -4.26
CA GLY A 48 21.07 8.93 -4.05
C GLY A 48 22.00 8.89 -5.26
N GLY A 49 22.33 10.07 -5.76
CA GLY A 49 23.18 10.30 -6.93
C GLY A 49 23.04 11.74 -7.43
N SER A 50 24.01 12.21 -8.20
CA SER A 50 23.89 13.52 -8.85
C SER A 50 22.76 13.47 -9.90
N GLY A 51 21.82 14.43 -9.85
CA GLY A 51 20.68 14.50 -10.78
C GLY A 51 19.46 13.66 -10.40
N THR A 52 19.43 12.99 -9.24
CA THR A 52 18.30 12.12 -8.83
C THR A 52 17.32 12.80 -7.86
N THR A 53 17.56 14.05 -7.46
CA THR A 53 16.80 14.77 -6.43
C THR A 53 15.31 14.81 -6.73
N GLN A 54 14.93 15.08 -7.98
CA GLN A 54 13.52 15.15 -8.40
C GLN A 54 12.84 13.78 -8.25
N ALA A 55 13.45 12.71 -8.75
CA ALA A 55 12.92 11.35 -8.60
C ALA A 55 12.77 10.96 -7.12
N THR A 56 13.78 11.25 -6.30
CA THR A 56 13.74 10.94 -4.86
C THR A 56 12.61 11.69 -4.15
N ILE A 57 12.50 13.01 -4.35
CA ILE A 57 11.44 13.83 -3.72
C ILE A 57 10.05 13.36 -4.18
N MET A 58 9.87 13.13 -5.48
CA MET A 58 8.58 12.72 -6.03
C MET A 58 8.13 11.36 -5.49
N VAL A 59 9.03 10.39 -5.37
CA VAL A 59 8.69 9.09 -4.80
C VAL A 59 8.27 9.22 -3.33
N PHE A 60 9.00 9.99 -2.53
CA PHE A 60 8.61 10.22 -1.13
C PHE A 60 7.24 10.89 -1.02
N GLN A 61 7.00 11.94 -1.80
CA GLN A 61 5.72 12.65 -1.81
C GLN A 61 4.57 11.72 -2.20
N ALA A 62 4.72 10.97 -3.31
CA ALA A 62 3.69 10.06 -3.80
C ALA A 62 3.34 8.94 -2.81
N VAL A 63 4.35 8.35 -2.18
CA VAL A 63 4.14 7.30 -1.16
C VAL A 63 3.50 7.86 0.11
N ALA A 64 3.87 9.07 0.52
CA ALA A 64 3.27 9.72 1.68
C ALA A 64 1.79 10.07 1.42
N GLU A 65 1.50 10.73 0.30
CA GLU A 65 0.14 11.05 -0.16
C GLU A 65 -0.77 9.82 -0.18
N TYR A 66 -0.32 8.75 -0.83
CA TYR A 66 -1.07 7.49 -0.87
C TYR A 66 -1.36 6.96 0.55
N ARG A 67 -0.36 6.91 1.43
CA ARG A 67 -0.52 6.38 2.79
C ARG A 67 -1.45 7.24 3.64
N THR A 68 -1.41 8.56 3.50
CA THR A 68 -2.30 9.48 4.21
C THR A 68 -3.74 9.26 3.76
N GLN A 69 -3.99 9.26 2.44
CA GLN A 69 -5.36 9.13 1.93
C GLN A 69 -5.96 7.73 2.11
N VAL A 70 -5.14 6.67 2.08
CA VAL A 70 -5.61 5.29 2.34
C VAL A 70 -5.83 5.02 3.82
N LYS A 71 -5.03 5.61 4.73
CA LYS A 71 -5.25 5.47 6.18
C LYS A 71 -6.63 6.00 6.60
N ASP A 72 -7.07 7.08 6.00
CA ASP A 72 -8.38 7.68 6.29
C ASP A 72 -9.55 6.82 5.77
N ARG A 73 -9.29 5.81 4.93
CA ARG A 73 -10.30 4.94 4.31
C ARG A 73 -10.21 3.48 4.68
N GLN A 74 -9.22 3.05 5.46
CA GLN A 74 -9.18 1.68 5.97
C GLN A 74 -10.30 1.48 7.01
N ASN A 75 -11.51 1.23 6.52
CA ASN A 75 -12.54 0.48 7.23
C ASN A 75 -12.06 -0.97 7.31
N PHE A 76 -11.04 -1.20 8.14
CA PHE A 76 -10.52 -2.52 8.41
C PHE A 76 -11.65 -3.30 9.09
N ASN A 77 -12.24 -4.25 8.36
CA ASN A 77 -13.31 -5.13 8.84
C ASN A 77 -13.01 -6.55 8.35
N LEU A 78 -12.39 -7.34 9.20
CA LEU A 78 -12.04 -8.73 8.94
C LEU A 78 -13.04 -9.63 9.67
N GLU A 79 -13.78 -10.47 8.95
CA GLU A 79 -14.58 -11.54 9.53
C GLU A 79 -13.77 -12.83 9.55
N VAL A 80 -13.52 -13.35 10.74
CA VAL A 80 -12.78 -14.60 10.97
C VAL A 80 -13.76 -15.65 11.45
N GLU A 81 -13.79 -16.79 10.77
CA GLU A 81 -14.58 -17.95 11.16
C GLU A 81 -13.62 -19.10 11.52
N LEU A 82 -13.68 -19.54 12.77
CA LEU A 82 -12.89 -20.66 13.28
C LEU A 82 -13.79 -21.89 13.41
N ALA A 83 -13.55 -22.88 12.56
CA ALA A 83 -14.20 -24.19 12.62
C ALA A 83 -13.22 -25.22 13.20
N VAL A 84 -13.56 -25.80 14.35
CA VAL A 84 -12.74 -26.82 15.02
C VAL A 84 -13.47 -28.16 14.90
N ALA A 85 -12.77 -29.19 14.42
CA ALA A 85 -13.30 -30.55 14.34
C ALA A 85 -13.65 -31.05 15.76
N GLY A 86 -14.94 -31.28 16.02
CA GLY A 86 -15.49 -31.63 17.34
C GLY A 86 -16.43 -30.58 17.94
N ARG A 87 -16.48 -29.35 17.42
CA ARG A 87 -17.54 -28.37 17.75
C ARG A 87 -18.64 -28.39 16.70
N SER A 88 -19.89 -28.35 17.15
CA SER A 88 -21.07 -28.31 16.27
C SER A 88 -21.32 -26.95 15.64
N LYS A 89 -20.74 -25.86 16.17
CA LYS A 89 -20.89 -24.50 15.64
C LYS A 89 -19.53 -23.81 15.52
N PRO A 90 -19.25 -23.13 14.39
CA PRO A 90 -18.05 -22.33 14.21
C PRO A 90 -18.09 -21.06 15.08
N VAL A 91 -16.91 -20.60 15.51
CA VAL A 91 -16.79 -19.34 16.26
C VAL A 91 -16.48 -18.21 15.29
N LYS A 92 -17.30 -17.15 15.34
CA LYS A 92 -17.14 -15.98 14.47
C LYS A 92 -16.59 -14.80 15.26
N TYR A 93 -15.55 -14.18 14.70
CA TYR A 93 -14.93 -12.99 15.28
C TYR A 93 -14.81 -11.90 14.22
N THR A 94 -15.17 -10.66 14.58
CA THR A 94 -14.98 -9.51 13.68
C THR A 94 -13.83 -8.65 14.19
N ILE A 95 -12.73 -8.56 13.44
CA ILE A 95 -11.64 -7.62 13.72
C ILE A 95 -11.93 -6.32 12.96
N LYS A 96 -12.16 -5.26 13.71
CA LYS A 96 -12.42 -3.90 13.24
C LYS A 96 -11.29 -2.97 13.68
N ASN A 97 -11.17 -1.80 13.07
CA ASN A 97 -10.11 -0.85 13.40
C ASN A 97 -10.12 -0.41 14.89
N ASP A 98 -11.31 -0.36 15.50
CA ASP A 98 -11.54 -0.07 16.92
C ASP A 98 -11.03 -1.17 17.87
N ASN A 99 -10.99 -2.42 17.41
CA ASN A 99 -10.70 -3.58 18.24
C ASN A 99 -9.45 -4.36 17.79
N ARG A 100 -8.66 -3.77 16.87
CA ARG A 100 -7.48 -4.38 16.23
C ARG A 100 -6.36 -4.79 17.18
N HIS A 101 -6.33 -4.20 18.37
CA HIS A 101 -5.31 -4.47 19.41
C HIS A 101 -5.78 -5.47 20.48
N LEU A 102 -7.01 -6.00 20.36
CA LEU A 102 -7.52 -7.00 21.30
C LEU A 102 -6.94 -8.38 20.96
N THR A 103 -6.23 -8.96 21.93
CA THR A 103 -5.80 -10.36 21.86
C THR A 103 -7.02 -11.28 21.97
N ARG A 104 -7.15 -12.23 21.04
CA ARG A 104 -8.19 -13.26 21.05
C ARG A 104 -7.55 -14.64 21.13
N SER A 105 -7.97 -15.43 22.11
CA SER A 105 -7.64 -16.85 22.22
C SER A 105 -8.94 -17.66 22.29
N ASP A 106 -8.93 -18.81 21.64
CA ASP A 106 -9.98 -19.83 21.82
C ASP A 106 -9.62 -20.70 23.03
N LYS A 107 -10.62 -21.29 23.69
CA LYS A 107 -10.49 -22.11 24.90
C LYS A 107 -10.69 -23.59 24.60
#